data_AF-A0A7V9ZNM3-F1
#
_entry.id   AF-A0A7V9ZNM3-F1
#
_cell.length_a   1.000
_cell.length_b   1.000
_cell.length_c   1.000
_cell.angle_alpha   90.00
_cell.angle_beta   90.00
_cell.angle_gamma   90.00
#
_symmetry.space_group_name_H-M   'P 1'
#
loop_
_entity.id
_entity.type
_entity.pdbx_description
1 polymer ?
#
loop_
_entity_poly.entity_id
_entity_poly.type
_entity_poly.pdbx_seq_one_letter_code
_entity_poly.pdbx_strand_id
1 'polypeptide(L)'
;MMRARRRREITIETHQIVAVRGRERAQRESVFCQHCAGKSEMLTIQDAARVANVSQRHLFRQVETGALHSVETPDGQLSVCLNSLQG
;
A
#
# COMPACT_ATOMS: atom_id res chain seq x y z
N MET A 1 31.84 -55.19 29.52
CA MET A 1 31.06 -53.99 29.90
C MET A 1 30.83 -53.15 28.64
N MET A 2 29.62 -53.15 28.04
CA MET A 2 29.32 -52.34 26.86
C MET A 2 28.83 -50.96 27.29
N ARG A 3 29.47 -49.88 26.80
CA ARG A 3 29.01 -48.50 27.00
C ARG A 3 28.00 -48.15 25.91
N ALA A 4 26.74 -47.98 26.28
CA ALA A 4 25.71 -47.50 25.37
C ALA A 4 25.91 -46.00 25.07
N ARG A 5 26.13 -45.66 23.79
CA ARG A 5 26.28 -44.28 23.34
C ARG A 5 24.90 -43.69 23.08
N ARG A 6 24.48 -42.72 23.89
CA ARG A 6 23.19 -42.03 23.74
C ARG A 6 23.31 -40.95 22.66
N ARG A 7 22.51 -41.05 21.60
CA ARG A 7 22.40 -40.03 20.55
C ARG A 7 21.32 -39.01 20.96
N ARG A 8 21.62 -37.72 20.81
CA ARG A 8 20.68 -36.62 21.06
C ARG A 8 20.45 -35.89 19.75
N GLU A 9 19.19 -35.76 19.37
CA GLU A 9 18.79 -35.02 18.17
C GLU A 9 18.25 -33.67 18.62
N ILE A 10 18.69 -32.62 17.94
CA ILE A 10 18.29 -31.23 18.20
C ILE A 10 17.59 -30.76 16.93
N THR A 11 16.30 -30.46 17.04
CA THR A 11 15.50 -29.88 15.96
C THR A 11 15.47 -28.37 16.15
N ILE A 12 15.84 -27.63 15.10
CA ILE A 12 15.80 -26.16 15.09
C ILE A 12 14.68 -25.76 14.14
N GLU A 13 13.63 -25.13 14.67
CA GLU A 13 12.53 -24.57 13.90
C GLU A 13 12.71 -23.06 13.75
N THR A 14 12.97 -22.62 12.53
CA THR A 14 13.14 -21.20 12.21
C THR A 14 11.83 -20.63 11.69
N HIS A 15 11.19 -19.77 12.49
CA HIS A 15 10.05 -18.99 12.04
C HIS A 15 10.56 -17.71 11.37
N GLN A 16 10.44 -17.64 10.05
CA GLN A 16 10.84 -16.47 9.27
C GLN A 16 9.60 -15.73 8.77
N ILE A 17 9.50 -14.44 9.12
CA ILE A 17 8.51 -13.54 8.55
C ILE A 17 9.19 -12.77 7.41
N VAL A 18 8.78 -13.02 6.17
CA VAL A 18 9.26 -12.28 5.00
C VAL A 18 8.23 -11.20 4.65
N ALA A 19 8.54 -9.95 4.96
CA ALA A 19 7.75 -8.82 4.50
C ALA A 19 8.15 -8.46 3.06
N VAL A 20 7.39 -8.96 2.09
CA VAL A 20 7.52 -8.54 0.68
C VAL A 20 6.94 -7.13 0.56
N ARG A 21 7.81 -6.11 0.55
CA ARG A 21 7.40 -4.75 0.20
C ARG A 21 7.27 -4.68 -1.32
N GLY A 22 6.07 -4.94 -1.83
CA GLY A 22 5.78 -4.79 -3.25
C GLY A 22 6.06 -3.36 -3.75
N ARG A 23 6.14 -3.20 -5.06
CA ARG A 23 6.20 -1.89 -5.76
C ARG A 23 5.10 -0.89 -5.35
N GLU A 24 4.14 -1.30 -4.52
CA GLU A 24 3.12 -0.46 -3.88
C GLU A 24 3.72 0.70 -3.08
N ARG A 25 4.95 0.58 -2.55
CA ARG A 25 5.64 1.73 -1.92
C ARG A 25 6.23 2.71 -2.93
N ALA A 26 6.50 2.28 -4.16
CA ALA A 26 7.00 3.14 -5.22
C ALA A 26 5.89 3.99 -5.87
N GLN A 27 4.62 3.58 -5.74
CA GLN A 27 3.47 4.33 -6.23
C GLN A 27 2.91 5.34 -5.21
N ARG A 28 3.42 5.31 -3.98
CA ARG A 28 3.12 6.28 -2.93
C ARG A 28 4.09 7.44 -3.05
N GLU A 29 3.92 8.22 -4.11
CA GLU A 29 4.70 9.43 -4.30
C GLU A 29 4.11 10.55 -3.44
N SER A 30 4.97 11.22 -2.67
CA SER A 30 4.59 12.44 -1.97
C SER A 30 4.55 13.58 -3.00
N VAL A 31 3.37 13.88 -3.54
CA VAL A 31 3.17 14.95 -4.50
C VAL A 31 2.51 16.13 -3.79
N PHE A 32 2.73 17.35 -4.30
CA PHE A 32 2.04 18.52 -3.79
C PHE A 32 0.57 18.47 -4.21
N CYS A 33 -0.34 18.44 -3.23
CA CYS A 33 -1.77 18.54 -3.47
C CYS A 33 -2.18 20.02 -3.36
N GLN A 34 -2.66 20.61 -4.47
CA GLN A 34 -3.08 22.01 -4.50
C GLN A 34 -4.20 22.31 -3.50
N HIS A 35 -5.13 21.38 -3.31
CA HIS A 35 -6.26 21.54 -2.41
C HIS A 35 -5.87 21.44 -0.92
N CYS A 36 -4.90 20.58 -0.59
CA CYS A 36 -4.38 20.47 0.78
C CYS A 36 -3.28 21.50 1.09
N ALA A 37 -2.85 22.30 0.10
CA ALA A 37 -1.74 23.25 0.22
C ALA A 37 -0.44 22.64 0.81
N GLY A 38 -0.14 21.39 0.48
CA GLY A 38 0.97 20.67 1.10
C GLY A 38 1.37 19.39 0.36
N LYS A 39 2.49 18.81 0.77
CA LYS A 39 2.90 17.47 0.33
C LYS A 39 1.95 16.45 0.95
N SER A 40 1.27 15.69 0.10
CA SER A 40 0.41 14.58 0.52
C SER A 40 0.82 13.32 -0.21
N GLU A 41 0.59 12.18 0.44
CA GLU A 41 0.68 10.88 -0.24
C GLU A 41 -0.43 10.82 -1.29
N MET A 42 -0.03 10.58 -2.53
CA MET A 42 -0.96 10.31 -3.63
C MET A 42 -0.99 8.80 -3.87
N LEU A 43 -2.19 8.25 -3.99
CA LEU A 43 -2.44 6.85 -4.25
C LEU A 43 -3.06 6.68 -5.63
N THR A 44 -2.65 5.65 -6.36
CA THR A 44 -3.38 5.27 -7.57
C THR A 44 -4.82 4.90 -7.21
N ILE A 45 -5.76 5.01 -8.16
CA ILE A 45 -7.15 4.58 -7.93
C ILE A 45 -7.24 3.13 -7.43
N GLN A 46 -6.36 2.24 -7.93
CA GLN A 46 -6.31 0.86 -7.48
C GLN A 46 -5.91 0.74 -6.00
N ASP A 47 -4.88 1.45 -5.57
CA ASP A 47 -4.42 1.40 -4.18
C ASP A 47 -5.36 2.13 -3.24
N ALA A 48 -5.92 3.26 -3.65
CA ALA A 48 -6.96 3.96 -2.91
C ALA A 48 -8.20 3.08 -2.70
N ALA A 49 -8.62 2.30 -3.71
CA ALA A 49 -9.74 1.38 -3.61
C ALA A 49 -9.50 0.29 -2.55
N ARG A 50 -8.26 -0.21 -2.47
CA ARG A 50 -7.86 -1.17 -1.44
C ARG A 50 -7.85 -0.54 -0.05
N VAL A 51 -7.31 0.68 0.08
CA VAL A 51 -7.22 1.40 1.36
C VAL A 51 -8.61 1.75 1.90
N ALA A 52 -9.49 2.27 1.05
CA ALA A 52 -10.85 2.65 1.44
C ALA A 52 -11.85 1.46 1.43
N ASN A 53 -11.40 0.27 1.01
CA ASN A 53 -12.23 -0.93 0.84
C ASN A 53 -13.50 -0.68 0.00
N VAL A 54 -13.35 0.05 -1.11
CA VAL A 54 -14.42 0.37 -2.06
C VAL A 54 -14.01 -0.01 -3.48
N SER A 55 -14.98 -0.09 -4.39
CA SER A 55 -14.67 -0.32 -5.81
C SER A 55 -13.97 0.89 -6.45
N GLN A 56 -13.09 0.66 -7.42
CA GLN A 56 -12.49 1.75 -8.22
C GLN A 56 -13.54 2.64 -8.89
N ARG A 57 -14.66 2.06 -9.36
CA ARG A 57 -15.79 2.82 -9.91
C ARG A 57 -16.40 3.81 -8.93
N HIS A 58 -16.37 3.51 -7.63
CA HIS A 58 -16.83 4.44 -6.62
C HIS A 58 -15.89 5.64 -6.51
N LEU A 59 -14.58 5.39 -6.51
CA LEU A 59 -13.57 6.46 -6.47
C LEU A 59 -13.60 7.32 -7.73
N PHE A 60 -13.74 6.73 -8.92
CA PHE A 60 -13.90 7.50 -10.16
C PHE A 60 -15.07 8.46 -10.09
N ARG A 61 -16.23 8.02 -9.60
CA ARG A 61 -17.38 8.91 -9.40
C ARG A 61 -17.07 10.03 -8.41
N GLN A 62 -16.37 9.74 -7.31
CA GLN A 62 -16.02 10.78 -6.34
C GLN A 62 -15.02 11.80 -6.89
N VAL A 63 -14.11 11.37 -7.77
CA VAL A 63 -13.22 12.27 -8.51
C VAL A 63 -14.03 13.14 -9.48
N GLU A 64 -14.93 12.54 -10.25
CA GLU A 64 -15.80 13.26 -11.21
C GLU A 64 -16.69 14.31 -10.50
N THR A 65 -17.14 14.03 -9.28
CA THR A 65 -17.92 14.99 -8.47
C THR A 65 -17.05 16.03 -7.74
N GLY A 66 -15.72 15.95 -7.84
CA GLY A 66 -14.79 16.82 -7.13
C GLY A 66 -14.70 16.58 -5.61
N ALA A 67 -15.20 15.44 -5.13
CA ALA A 67 -15.17 15.07 -3.71
C ALA A 67 -13.79 14.54 -3.28
N LEU A 68 -12.99 14.05 -4.23
CA LEU A 68 -11.62 13.63 -4.01
C LEU A 68 -10.64 14.56 -4.73
N HIS A 69 -9.59 14.99 -4.05
CA HIS A 69 -8.48 15.67 -4.72
C HIS A 69 -7.72 14.66 -5.60
N SER A 70 -7.74 14.89 -6.91
CA SER A 70 -7.08 14.03 -7.88
C SER A 70 -6.01 14.78 -8.67
N VAL A 71 -5.04 14.02 -9.18
CA VAL A 71 -4.08 14.47 -10.18
C VAL A 71 -3.92 13.38 -11.24
N GLU A 72 -3.86 13.79 -12.50
CA GLU A 72 -3.52 12.90 -13.61
C GLU A 72 -2.04 13.06 -13.93
N THR A 73 -1.31 11.94 -14.00
CA THR A 73 0.10 11.95 -14.42
C THR A 73 0.19 12.14 -15.94
N PRO A 74 1.35 12.58 -16.47
CA PRO A 74 1.56 12.68 -17.92
C PRO A 74 1.31 11.39 -18.69
N ASP A 75 1.42 10.24 -18.02
CA ASP A 75 1.17 8.90 -18.59
C ASP A 75 -0.33 8.52 -18.59
N GLY A 76 -1.22 9.45 -18.20
CA GLY A 76 -2.68 9.23 -18.13
C GLY A 76 -3.13 8.45 -16.90
N GLN A 77 -2.27 8.33 -15.88
CA GLN A 77 -2.61 7.60 -14.65
C GLN A 77 -3.25 8.54 -13.62
N LEU A 78 -4.44 8.19 -13.15
CA LEU A 78 -5.15 8.96 -12.13
C LEU A 78 -4.73 8.53 -10.72
N SER A 79 -4.31 9.52 -9.93
CA SER A 79 -3.97 9.36 -8.52
C SER A 79 -4.82 10.29 -7.65
N VAL A 80 -5.18 9.84 -6.45
CA VAL A 80 -6.01 10.55 -5.48
C VAL A 80 -5.24 10.80 -4.18
N CYS A 81 -5.51 11.94 -3.57
CA CYS A 81 -4.90 12.37 -2.33
C CYS A 81 -5.39 11.55 -1.14
N LEU A 82 -4.47 11.02 -0.34
CA LEU A 82 -4.79 10.25 0.86
C LEU A 82 -5.60 11.08 1.88
N ASN A 83 -5.27 12.36 2.06
CA ASN A 83 -6.01 13.22 2.99
C ASN A 83 -7.48 13.36 2.59
N SER A 84 -7.75 13.53 1.31
CA SER A 84 -9.13 13.63 0.79
C SER A 84 -9.89 12.30 0.89
N LEU A 85 -9.17 11.19 0.83
CA LEU A 85 -9.73 9.84 0.95
C LEU A 85 -10.09 9.49 2.39
N GLN A 86 -9.34 10.03 3.36
CA GLN A 86 -9.52 9.76 4.78
C GLN A 86 -10.48 10.75 5.47
N GLY A 87 -10.70 11.93 4.88
CA GLY A 87 -11.67 12.93 5.36
C GLY A 87 -11.18 13.69 6.58
#